data_AF-A0A959JMY3-F1
#
_entry.id   AF-A0A959JMY3-F1
#
_cell.length_a   1.000
_cell.length_b   1.000
_cell.length_c   1.000
_cell.angle_alpha   90.00
_cell.angle_beta   90.00
_cell.angle_gamma   90.00
#
_symmetry.space_group_name_H-M   'P 1'
#
loop_
_entity.id
_entity.type
_entity.pdbx_description
1 polymer ?
#
loop_
_entity_poly.entity_id
_entity_poly.type
_entity_poly.pdbx_seq_one_letter_code
_entity_poly.pdbx_strand_id
1 'polypeptide(L)'
;MKKILFLALAAFLTQFAFAQQPAEDWAHKNPLTDSIAGINLAGAYDLLKGRDGKDVIVAVIDDGVDVDHEDLINVMWTNEDEIAGNGIDDDNNGYVDDIHGWNFMAAPDGKTYYFDQAEVTQIYQMWREKYDDADASTLNKDELREYEIYLEAKKGHEEGYAAAVERWELVKDTNALVQTMQNLNARVSSGIEWSQEALESMEPQNALEERVQTFMASLGAERFDSMEEMITYIRQRLGRIYTGAFNNVEFAYNADYYPRKMVGDNPAIANESNYGGPTIYNAQPEYASRAIASHGSHVSGIIAAERNNGKGMNGVSDHAKIMMVGAVPSSGDERDKDVANAIRYAVDNGASIINMSFGKLMSPHKPAVDAAYKYAEDHDVLIVHLSHNFATDIDSTYYYPIRKALNGYVPQNVIRVGNSTWNMDDHLPAASSNYGAELVDVFAPGTQIYSTVPDDKYAFFTGTSMATPCVAGLAALLRSYFPDLTAVETKQIIKDSVFKIDWEVIRPGVRDKVPMTRLCNTGGVVNAYNAVKLALEREKE
;
A
#
# COMPACT_ATOMS: atom_id res chain seq x y z
N MET A 1 -10.84 -29.11 14.12
CA MET A 1 -10.90 -28.76 12.69
C MET A 1 -10.96 -27.25 12.55
N LYS A 2 -9.80 -26.60 12.45
CA LYS A 2 -9.70 -25.16 12.19
C LYS A 2 -10.00 -24.96 10.71
N LYS A 3 -11.17 -24.40 10.38
CA LYS A 3 -11.42 -23.83 9.06
C LYS A 3 -10.50 -22.61 8.95
N ILE A 4 -9.34 -22.78 8.32
CA ILE A 4 -8.52 -21.66 7.87
C ILE A 4 -9.33 -21.06 6.73
N LEU A 5 -9.99 -19.96 7.03
CA LEU A 5 -10.69 -19.12 6.06
C LEU A 5 -9.58 -18.52 5.19
N PHE A 6 -9.26 -19.16 4.07
CA PHE A 6 -8.62 -18.44 2.97
C PHE A 6 -9.67 -17.45 2.49
N LEU A 7 -9.65 -16.25 3.09
CA LEU A 7 -10.23 -15.08 2.45
C LEU A 7 -9.49 -14.99 1.12
N ALA A 8 -10.19 -15.40 0.06
CA ALA A 8 -9.90 -14.97 -1.28
C ALA A 8 -9.51 -13.50 -1.20
N LEU A 9 -8.44 -13.11 -1.90
CA LEU A 9 -8.19 -11.74 -2.30
C LEU A 9 -9.51 -11.23 -2.90
N ALA A 10 -10.36 -10.67 -2.05
CA ALA A 10 -11.55 -9.99 -2.46
C ALA A 10 -10.95 -8.81 -3.21
N ALA A 11 -11.14 -8.80 -4.53
CA ALA A 11 -10.97 -7.57 -5.29
C ALA A 11 -11.65 -6.50 -4.45
N PHE A 12 -10.86 -5.56 -3.94
CA PHE A 12 -11.30 -4.50 -3.05
C PHE A 12 -12.33 -3.66 -3.81
N LEU A 13 -13.58 -4.11 -3.79
CA LEU A 13 -14.73 -3.36 -4.20
C LEU A 13 -15.10 -2.53 -2.99
N THR A 14 -14.35 -1.43 -2.83
CA THR A 14 -14.70 -0.38 -1.89
C THR A 14 -16.16 0.00 -2.09
N GLN A 15 -16.91 -0.03 -0.99
CA GLN A 15 -18.27 0.49 -0.96
C GLN A 15 -18.18 2.00 -1.23
N PHE A 16 -18.46 2.41 -2.46
CA PHE A 16 -18.98 3.75 -2.69
C PHE A 16 -20.47 3.68 -2.37
N ALA A 17 -20.82 3.86 -1.10
CA ALA A 17 -22.03 4.64 -0.83
C ALA A 17 -21.79 6.00 -1.50
N PHE A 18 -22.81 6.59 -2.13
CA PHE A 18 -22.74 7.98 -2.63
C PHE A 18 -22.62 8.94 -1.42
N ALA A 19 -21.49 8.91 -0.73
CA ALA A 19 -21.05 9.97 0.14
C ALA A 19 -20.57 11.11 -0.75
N GLN A 20 -20.99 12.33 -0.43
CA GLN A 20 -20.47 13.54 -1.04
C GLN A 20 -18.93 13.50 -0.93
N GLN A 21 -18.22 13.63 -2.06
CA GLN A 21 -16.76 13.71 -2.03
C GLN A 21 -16.35 14.87 -1.09
N PRO A 22 -15.40 14.65 -0.18
CA PRO A 22 -14.94 15.70 0.71
C PRO A 22 -14.26 16.81 -0.09
N ALA A 23 -14.05 17.97 0.55
CA ALA A 23 -13.19 19.00 -0.03
C ALA A 23 -11.79 18.42 -0.32
N GLU A 24 -11.17 18.82 -1.41
CA GLU A 24 -9.85 18.33 -1.84
C GLU A 24 -8.77 18.51 -0.76
N ASP A 25 -8.90 19.54 0.08
CA ASP A 25 -7.96 19.89 1.14
C ASP A 25 -8.41 19.44 2.55
N TRP A 26 -9.41 18.55 2.67
CA TRP A 26 -9.97 18.16 3.97
C TRP A 26 -8.91 17.64 4.96
N ALA A 27 -7.90 16.92 4.45
CA ALA A 27 -6.83 16.35 5.26
C ALA A 27 -6.01 17.41 6.01
N HIS A 28 -6.01 18.66 5.52
CA HIS A 28 -5.27 19.78 6.13
C HIS A 28 -6.10 20.60 7.11
N LYS A 29 -7.42 20.36 7.17
CA LYS A 29 -8.35 21.11 8.01
C LYS A 29 -8.07 20.94 9.50
N ASN A 30 -8.60 21.86 10.28
CA ASN A 30 -8.46 21.88 11.72
C ASN A 30 -9.64 21.13 12.37
N PRO A 31 -9.38 20.08 13.17
CA PRO A 31 -10.44 19.28 13.79
C PRO A 31 -11.31 20.05 14.76
N LEU A 32 -10.80 21.12 15.37
CA LEU A 32 -11.53 21.91 16.35
C LEU A 32 -12.40 23.00 15.72
N THR A 33 -11.91 23.69 14.69
CA THR A 33 -12.65 24.81 14.08
C THR A 33 -13.50 24.39 12.90
N ASP A 34 -13.04 23.42 12.11
CA ASP A 34 -13.73 22.97 10.91
C ASP A 34 -14.62 21.77 11.17
N SER A 35 -14.50 21.14 12.35
CA SER A 35 -15.17 19.87 12.69
C SER A 35 -14.90 18.76 11.65
N ILE A 36 -13.69 18.76 11.10
CA ILE A 36 -13.18 17.79 10.11
C ILE A 36 -11.90 17.18 10.66
N ALA A 37 -11.77 15.85 10.65
CA ALA A 37 -10.64 15.11 11.23
C ALA A 37 -9.31 15.22 10.44
N GLY A 38 -8.91 16.44 10.06
CA GLY A 38 -7.63 16.75 9.43
C GLY A 38 -6.51 17.02 10.44
N ILE A 39 -5.32 17.36 9.92
CA ILE A 39 -4.09 17.49 10.72
C ILE A 39 -3.81 18.92 11.25
N ASN A 40 -4.68 19.89 10.97
CA ASN A 40 -4.44 21.32 11.24
C ASN A 40 -3.11 21.83 10.68
N LEU A 41 -2.91 21.65 9.36
CA LEU A 41 -1.63 21.96 8.73
C LEU A 41 -1.35 23.46 8.66
N ALA A 42 -2.37 24.28 8.38
CA ALA A 42 -2.22 25.74 8.34
C ALA A 42 -1.74 26.31 9.68
N GLY A 43 -2.29 25.81 10.80
CA GLY A 43 -1.84 26.20 12.12
C GLY A 43 -0.37 25.84 12.38
N ALA A 44 0.10 24.70 11.88
CA ALA A 44 1.49 24.29 12.01
C ALA A 44 2.44 25.31 11.34
N TYR A 45 2.13 25.70 10.09
CA TYR A 45 2.89 26.73 9.38
C TYR A 45 2.80 28.11 10.03
N ASP A 46 1.66 28.45 10.65
CA ASP A 46 1.54 29.70 11.43
C ASP A 46 2.55 29.75 12.60
N LEU A 47 2.81 28.62 13.26
CA LEU A 47 3.82 28.52 14.32
C LEU A 47 5.27 28.60 13.80
N LEU A 48 5.50 28.21 12.54
CA LEU A 48 6.81 28.18 11.91
C LEU A 48 7.17 29.49 11.20
N LYS A 49 6.26 30.46 11.12
CA LYS A 49 6.50 31.76 10.48
C LYS A 49 7.79 32.42 11.00
N GLY A 50 8.70 32.72 10.06
CA GLY A 50 9.98 33.38 10.34
C GLY A 50 11.10 32.42 10.76
N ARG A 51 10.87 31.10 10.73
CA ARG A 51 11.92 30.08 10.79
C ARG A 51 12.30 29.67 9.36
N ASP A 52 13.57 29.32 9.18
CA ASP A 52 14.06 28.74 7.93
C ASP A 52 14.08 27.22 8.06
N GLY A 53 13.48 26.53 7.09
CA GLY A 53 13.54 25.08 6.99
C GLY A 53 14.77 24.62 6.22
N LYS A 54 15.16 23.36 6.44
CA LYS A 54 16.17 22.64 5.65
C LYS A 54 15.51 21.54 4.83
N ASP A 55 16.06 21.30 3.65
CA ASP A 55 15.59 20.20 2.81
C ASP A 55 15.87 18.85 3.48
N VAL A 56 14.88 17.97 3.42
CA VAL A 56 14.90 16.63 4.01
C VAL A 56 14.58 15.63 2.90
N ILE A 57 15.46 14.67 2.69
CA ILE A 57 15.24 13.59 1.72
C ILE A 57 14.23 12.59 2.30
N VAL A 58 13.15 12.35 1.56
CA VAL A 58 12.13 11.35 1.84
C VAL A 58 12.15 10.31 0.72
N ALA A 59 12.58 9.09 1.03
CA ALA A 59 12.52 8.00 0.07
C ALA A 59 11.10 7.43 0.01
N VAL A 60 10.57 7.31 -1.20
CA VAL A 60 9.28 6.66 -1.49
C VAL A 60 9.59 5.32 -2.13
N ILE A 61 9.41 4.24 -1.36
CA ILE A 61 9.59 2.87 -1.88
C ILE A 61 8.25 2.42 -2.46
N ASP A 62 8.13 2.38 -3.79
CA ASP A 62 6.86 2.19 -4.50
C ASP A 62 7.06 1.64 -5.93
N ASP A 63 6.07 1.82 -6.80
CA ASP A 63 6.05 1.34 -8.19
C ASP A 63 6.63 2.31 -9.24
N GLY A 64 6.88 3.55 -8.85
CA GLY A 64 7.47 4.60 -9.66
C GLY A 64 6.92 5.98 -9.28
N VAL A 65 7.49 7.04 -9.84
CA VAL A 65 6.97 8.42 -9.73
C VAL A 65 7.08 9.10 -11.09
N ASP A 66 6.05 9.86 -11.46
CA ASP A 66 6.10 10.80 -12.58
C ASP A 66 6.90 12.03 -12.17
N VAL A 67 8.21 11.98 -12.40
CA VAL A 67 9.16 13.02 -11.99
C VAL A 67 8.98 14.35 -12.73
N ASP A 68 8.33 14.31 -13.89
CA ASP A 68 8.04 15.48 -14.71
C ASP A 68 6.71 16.15 -14.35
N HIS A 69 5.94 15.56 -13.42
CA HIS A 69 4.66 16.09 -12.98
C HIS A 69 4.81 17.53 -12.49
N GLU A 70 3.91 18.40 -12.92
CA GLU A 70 4.01 19.86 -12.76
C GLU A 70 4.05 20.37 -11.31
N ASP A 71 3.65 19.51 -10.37
CA ASP A 71 3.57 19.73 -8.92
C ASP A 71 4.68 18.97 -8.15
N LEU A 72 5.43 18.08 -8.83
CA LEU A 72 6.49 17.26 -8.24
C LEU A 72 7.90 17.61 -8.73
N ILE A 73 8.03 18.14 -9.95
CA ILE A 73 9.34 18.38 -10.60
C ILE A 73 10.32 19.21 -9.75
N ASN A 74 9.82 20.17 -8.95
CA ASN A 74 10.65 21.04 -8.10
C ASN A 74 10.99 20.43 -6.72
N VAL A 75 10.39 19.28 -6.40
CA VAL A 75 10.55 18.60 -5.10
C VAL A 75 11.14 17.20 -5.25
N MET A 76 11.58 16.80 -6.44
CA MET A 76 12.39 15.59 -6.60
C MET A 76 13.77 15.80 -5.98
N TRP A 77 14.28 14.76 -5.31
CA TRP A 77 15.69 14.66 -4.93
C TRP A 77 16.52 14.42 -6.20
N THR A 78 17.70 15.02 -6.28
CA THR A 78 18.66 14.81 -7.35
C THR A 78 19.98 14.35 -6.74
N ASN A 79 20.53 13.23 -7.23
CA ASN A 79 21.91 12.86 -6.92
C ASN A 79 22.85 13.86 -7.60
N GLU A 80 23.46 14.75 -6.83
CA GLU A 80 24.38 15.77 -7.36
C GLU A 80 25.74 15.20 -7.74
N ASP A 81 26.06 13.99 -7.28
CA ASP A 81 27.32 13.30 -7.56
C ASP A 81 27.29 12.50 -8.89
N GLU A 82 26.13 12.45 -9.56
CA GLU A 82 25.91 11.73 -10.83
C GLU A 82 25.76 12.67 -12.05
N ILE A 83 26.25 12.23 -13.21
CA ILE A 83 26.06 12.92 -14.50
C ILE A 83 25.03 12.16 -15.34
N ALA A 84 23.81 12.70 -15.38
CA ALA A 84 22.67 12.10 -16.07
C ALA A 84 22.96 11.57 -17.50
N GLY A 85 22.82 10.26 -17.66
CA GLY A 85 22.79 9.56 -18.94
C GLY A 85 24.18 9.32 -19.54
N ASN A 86 25.25 9.34 -18.73
CA ASN A 86 26.60 9.06 -19.20
C ASN A 86 26.92 7.54 -19.17
N GLY A 87 26.09 6.72 -18.52
CA GLY A 87 26.27 5.27 -18.40
C GLY A 87 27.41 4.88 -17.45
N ILE A 88 27.80 5.76 -16.53
CA ILE A 88 28.86 5.60 -15.55
C ILE A 88 28.25 5.77 -14.15
N ASP A 89 28.75 4.98 -13.20
CA ASP A 89 28.52 5.18 -11.76
C ASP A 89 29.59 6.18 -11.30
N ASP A 90 29.24 7.47 -11.30
CA ASP A 90 30.16 8.59 -11.08
C ASP A 90 30.54 8.72 -9.59
N ASP A 91 29.61 8.40 -8.70
CA ASP A 91 29.80 8.43 -7.25
C ASP A 91 30.37 7.12 -6.66
N ASN A 92 30.42 6.05 -7.47
CA ASN A 92 30.88 4.71 -7.14
C ASN A 92 30.05 4.03 -6.03
N ASN A 93 28.75 4.34 -5.94
CA ASN A 93 27.80 3.74 -5.01
C ASN A 93 27.25 2.39 -5.49
N GLY A 94 27.53 1.99 -6.75
CA GLY A 94 27.07 0.76 -7.38
C GLY A 94 25.82 0.91 -8.27
N TYR A 95 25.31 2.13 -8.47
CA TYR A 95 24.04 2.44 -9.14
C TYR A 95 24.24 3.48 -10.25
N VAL A 96 24.46 3.00 -11.48
CA VAL A 96 24.72 3.85 -12.65
C VAL A 96 23.55 4.77 -12.98
N ASP A 97 23.80 6.08 -13.11
CA ASP A 97 22.82 7.10 -13.52
C ASP A 97 21.60 7.21 -12.58
N ASP A 98 21.75 7.02 -11.26
CA ASP A 98 20.65 7.01 -10.28
C ASP A 98 20.14 8.41 -9.87
N ILE A 99 19.88 9.26 -10.86
CA ILE A 99 19.63 10.71 -10.72
C ILE A 99 18.52 11.08 -9.74
N HIS A 100 17.39 10.39 -9.74
CA HIS A 100 16.24 10.68 -8.86
C HIS A 100 15.88 9.49 -7.97
N GLY A 101 16.79 8.51 -7.91
CA GLY A 101 16.63 7.24 -7.22
C GLY A 101 16.87 6.04 -8.12
N TRP A 102 16.51 4.85 -7.62
CA TRP A 102 16.84 3.57 -8.25
C TRP A 102 15.65 2.61 -8.31
N ASN A 103 15.55 1.80 -9.36
CA ASN A 103 14.48 0.82 -9.52
C ASN A 103 15.00 -0.63 -9.57
N PHE A 104 14.77 -1.38 -8.49
CA PHE A 104 15.12 -2.80 -8.36
C PHE A 104 14.25 -3.74 -9.21
N MET A 105 13.17 -3.23 -9.82
CA MET A 105 12.34 -3.95 -10.78
C MET A 105 12.71 -3.65 -12.24
N ALA A 106 13.59 -2.67 -12.47
CA ALA A 106 14.04 -2.34 -13.81
C ALA A 106 15.09 -3.34 -14.31
N ALA A 107 15.03 -3.64 -15.60
CA ALA A 107 16.11 -4.29 -16.31
C ALA A 107 17.24 -3.28 -16.59
N PRO A 108 18.49 -3.75 -16.81
CA PRO A 108 19.59 -2.88 -17.20
C PRO A 108 19.35 -2.08 -18.49
N ASP A 109 18.43 -2.53 -19.36
CA ASP A 109 18.01 -1.80 -20.57
C ASP A 109 16.89 -0.77 -20.33
N GLY A 110 16.56 -0.52 -19.06
CA GLY A 110 15.56 0.46 -18.61
C GLY A 110 14.12 -0.04 -18.65
N LYS A 111 13.86 -1.26 -19.13
CA LYS A 111 12.49 -1.79 -19.13
C LYS A 111 12.04 -2.14 -17.72
N THR A 112 10.76 -1.91 -17.44
CA THR A 112 10.09 -2.31 -16.20
C THR A 112 8.89 -3.19 -16.53
N TYR A 113 8.23 -3.75 -15.52
CA TYR A 113 7.03 -4.55 -15.68
C TYR A 113 5.90 -4.06 -14.78
N TYR A 114 4.66 -4.09 -15.28
CA TYR A 114 3.47 -3.72 -14.51
C TYR A 114 2.92 -4.89 -13.70
N PHE A 115 2.91 -6.08 -14.30
CA PHE A 115 2.40 -7.30 -13.69
C PHE A 115 3.53 -8.14 -13.12
N ASP A 116 3.35 -8.58 -11.89
CA ASP A 116 4.13 -9.61 -11.23
C ASP A 116 3.19 -10.70 -10.69
N GLN A 117 3.79 -11.75 -10.19
CA GLN A 117 3.09 -12.85 -9.56
C GLN A 117 2.64 -12.47 -8.14
N ALA A 118 1.60 -13.12 -7.64
CA ALA A 118 1.28 -13.13 -6.21
C ALA A 118 2.42 -13.80 -5.42
N GLU A 119 2.64 -13.40 -4.18
CA GLU A 119 3.76 -13.85 -3.36
C GLU A 119 3.82 -15.39 -3.23
N VAL A 120 2.67 -16.03 -3.05
CA VAL A 120 2.58 -17.50 -2.98
C VAL A 120 3.10 -18.18 -4.25
N THR A 121 2.84 -17.58 -5.42
CA THR A 121 3.30 -18.07 -6.72
C THR A 121 4.80 -17.80 -6.90
N GLN A 122 5.29 -16.65 -6.46
CA GLN A 122 6.72 -16.33 -6.48
C GLN A 122 7.52 -17.34 -5.64
N ILE A 123 7.09 -17.62 -4.40
CA ILE A 123 7.74 -18.58 -3.51
C ILE A 123 7.64 -20.00 -4.07
N TYR A 124 6.48 -20.39 -4.60
CA TYR A 124 6.30 -21.68 -5.25
C TYR A 124 7.29 -21.84 -6.42
N GLN A 125 7.35 -20.87 -7.33
CA GLN A 125 8.26 -20.91 -8.47
C GLN A 125 9.74 -20.92 -8.04
N MET A 126 10.09 -20.13 -7.01
CA MET A 126 11.45 -20.02 -6.50
C MET A 126 11.99 -21.33 -5.94
N TRP A 127 11.14 -22.14 -5.28
CA TRP A 127 11.59 -23.27 -4.49
C TRP A 127 11.03 -24.64 -4.92
N ARG A 128 10.14 -24.71 -5.90
CA ARG A 128 9.55 -26.00 -6.35
C ARG A 128 10.57 -27.05 -6.77
N GLU A 129 11.61 -26.65 -7.51
CA GLU A 129 12.67 -27.58 -7.92
C GLU A 129 13.46 -28.15 -6.74
N LYS A 130 13.56 -27.38 -5.64
CA LYS A 130 14.28 -27.79 -4.42
C LYS A 130 13.41 -28.66 -3.51
N TYR A 131 12.11 -28.39 -3.43
CA TYR A 131 11.27 -28.90 -2.35
C TYR A 131 10.07 -29.77 -2.75
N ASP A 132 9.72 -29.90 -4.04
CA ASP A 132 8.58 -30.75 -4.43
C ASP A 132 8.74 -32.22 -4.02
N ASP A 133 9.96 -32.74 -4.12
CA ASP A 133 10.31 -34.13 -3.81
C ASP A 133 11.24 -34.26 -2.57
N ALA A 134 11.35 -33.20 -1.76
CA ALA A 134 12.27 -33.19 -0.63
C ALA A 134 11.81 -34.07 0.54
N ASP A 135 12.76 -34.81 1.14
CA ASP A 135 12.54 -35.51 2.41
C ASP A 135 12.87 -34.59 3.58
N ALA A 136 11.83 -34.12 4.27
CA ALA A 136 11.95 -33.23 5.42
C ALA A 136 12.90 -33.75 6.53
N SER A 137 13.10 -35.07 6.65
CA SER A 137 14.01 -35.64 7.64
C SER A 137 15.49 -35.42 7.32
N THR A 138 15.80 -35.04 6.09
CA THR A 138 17.17 -34.80 5.60
C THR A 138 17.57 -33.32 5.59
N LEU A 139 16.60 -32.42 5.79
CA LEU A 139 16.81 -30.97 5.73
C LEU A 139 17.48 -30.45 7.01
N ASN A 140 18.40 -29.50 6.84
CA ASN A 140 18.95 -28.76 7.98
C ASN A 140 17.92 -27.74 8.52
N LYS A 141 18.23 -27.06 9.61
CA LYS A 141 17.28 -26.14 10.28
C LYS A 141 16.80 -24.99 9.38
N ASP A 142 17.67 -24.42 8.57
CA ASP A 142 17.34 -23.29 7.69
C ASP A 142 16.52 -23.78 6.50
N GLU A 143 16.90 -24.91 5.92
CA GLU A 143 16.14 -25.58 4.86
C GLU A 143 14.75 -26.01 5.34
N LEU A 144 14.62 -26.50 6.57
CA LEU A 144 13.34 -26.90 7.14
C LEU A 144 12.39 -25.69 7.28
N ARG A 145 12.93 -24.53 7.64
CA ARG A 145 12.17 -23.28 7.69
C ARG A 145 11.72 -22.84 6.30
N GLU A 146 12.61 -22.85 5.32
CA GLU A 146 12.26 -22.55 3.92
C GLU A 146 11.20 -23.53 3.42
N TYR A 147 11.35 -24.82 3.73
CA TYR A 147 10.42 -25.88 3.35
C TYR A 147 9.02 -25.68 3.96
N GLU A 148 8.91 -25.26 5.22
CA GLU A 148 7.62 -24.94 5.85
C GLU A 148 6.92 -23.76 5.14
N ILE A 149 7.66 -22.70 4.82
CA ILE A 149 7.15 -21.56 4.05
C ILE A 149 6.75 -22.00 2.63
N TYR A 150 7.55 -22.86 2.01
CA TYR A 150 7.27 -23.42 0.69
C TYR A 150 5.97 -24.21 0.67
N LEU A 151 5.71 -25.08 1.66
CA LEU A 151 4.49 -25.86 1.72
C LEU A 151 3.24 -24.98 1.85
N GLU A 152 3.32 -23.89 2.63
CA GLU A 152 2.25 -22.90 2.72
C GLU A 152 2.03 -22.18 1.39
N ALA A 153 3.12 -21.74 0.74
CA ALA A 153 3.07 -21.07 -0.55
C ALA A 153 2.56 -21.98 -1.67
N LYS A 154 3.01 -23.24 -1.73
CA LYS A 154 2.55 -24.24 -2.71
C LYS A 154 1.03 -24.44 -2.59
N LYS A 155 0.53 -24.63 -1.37
CA LYS A 155 -0.90 -24.74 -1.12
C LYS A 155 -1.64 -23.47 -1.57
N GLY A 156 -1.16 -22.30 -1.17
CA GLY A 156 -1.77 -21.01 -1.55
C GLY A 156 -1.77 -20.77 -3.05
N HIS A 157 -0.71 -21.19 -3.75
CA HIS A 157 -0.60 -21.14 -5.20
C HIS A 157 -1.60 -22.08 -5.87
N GLU A 158 -1.66 -23.36 -5.48
CA GLU A 158 -2.57 -24.35 -6.06
C GLU A 158 -4.04 -23.95 -5.87
N GLU A 159 -4.42 -23.55 -4.65
CA GLU A 159 -5.78 -23.10 -4.34
C GLU A 159 -6.11 -21.77 -5.05
N GLY A 160 -5.16 -20.83 -5.07
CA GLY A 160 -5.30 -19.54 -5.73
C GLY A 160 -5.45 -19.65 -7.25
N TYR A 161 -4.66 -20.52 -7.88
CA TYR A 161 -4.74 -20.79 -9.31
C TYR A 161 -6.06 -21.45 -9.68
N ALA A 162 -6.51 -22.45 -8.92
CA ALA A 162 -7.82 -23.08 -9.14
C ALA A 162 -8.96 -22.06 -9.06
N ALA A 163 -8.96 -21.18 -8.05
CA ALA A 163 -9.95 -20.11 -7.90
C ALA A 163 -9.85 -19.03 -9.00
N ALA A 164 -8.63 -18.73 -9.48
CA ALA A 164 -8.42 -17.81 -10.59
C ALA A 164 -9.03 -18.37 -11.89
N VAL A 165 -8.79 -19.65 -12.20
CA VAL A 165 -9.38 -20.34 -13.36
C VAL A 165 -10.90 -20.34 -13.26
N GLU A 166 -11.48 -20.68 -12.11
CA GLU A 166 -12.94 -20.69 -11.94
C GLU A 166 -13.57 -19.31 -12.20
N ARG A 167 -12.98 -18.25 -11.64
CA ARG A 167 -13.42 -16.86 -11.87
C ARG A 167 -13.26 -16.45 -13.33
N TRP A 168 -12.15 -16.83 -13.96
CA TRP A 168 -11.94 -16.54 -15.38
C TRP A 168 -12.98 -17.24 -16.25
N GLU A 169 -13.26 -18.51 -16.00
CA GLU A 169 -14.30 -19.27 -16.71
C GLU A 169 -15.70 -18.64 -16.57
N LEU A 170 -16.01 -18.02 -15.43
CA LEU A 170 -17.26 -17.31 -15.20
C LEU A 170 -17.38 -16.03 -16.05
N VAL A 171 -16.30 -15.26 -16.21
CA VAL A 171 -16.36 -13.89 -16.75
C VAL A 171 -15.76 -13.72 -18.13
N LYS A 172 -15.05 -14.73 -18.66
CA LYS A 172 -14.41 -14.69 -19.99
C LYS A 172 -15.40 -14.46 -21.13
N ASP A 173 -16.64 -14.92 -20.97
CA ASP A 173 -17.77 -14.58 -21.85
C ASP A 173 -18.74 -13.66 -21.11
N THR A 174 -18.45 -12.36 -21.19
CA THR A 174 -19.22 -11.30 -20.55
C THR A 174 -20.68 -11.26 -21.04
N ASN A 175 -20.94 -11.65 -22.28
CA ASN A 175 -22.29 -11.70 -22.84
C ASN A 175 -23.09 -12.86 -22.24
N ALA A 176 -22.49 -14.05 -22.18
CA ALA A 176 -23.13 -15.21 -21.56
C ALA A 176 -23.42 -14.98 -20.07
N LEU A 177 -22.49 -14.35 -19.34
CA LEU A 177 -22.67 -13.96 -17.95
C LEU A 177 -23.89 -13.03 -17.79
N VAL A 178 -23.93 -11.93 -18.57
CA VAL A 178 -25.01 -10.95 -18.50
C VAL A 178 -26.37 -11.56 -18.88
N GLN A 179 -26.40 -12.37 -19.94
CA GLN A 179 -27.63 -13.05 -20.38
C GLN A 179 -28.15 -14.02 -19.31
N THR A 180 -27.25 -14.77 -18.66
CA THR A 180 -27.60 -15.70 -17.58
C THR A 180 -28.21 -14.96 -16.39
N MET A 181 -27.62 -13.83 -15.97
CA MET A 181 -28.21 -12.99 -14.92
C MET A 181 -29.59 -12.46 -15.30
N GLN A 182 -29.82 -12.07 -16.56
CA GLN A 182 -31.14 -11.63 -17.02
C GLN A 182 -32.17 -12.76 -17.01
N ASN A 183 -31.77 -13.98 -17.37
CA ASN A 183 -32.66 -15.15 -17.30
C ASN A 183 -33.05 -15.48 -15.85
N LEU A 184 -32.12 -15.35 -14.90
CA LEU A 184 -32.39 -15.46 -13.47
C LEU A 184 -33.38 -14.38 -13.02
N ASN A 185 -33.17 -13.12 -13.41
CA ASN A 185 -34.06 -12.02 -13.05
C ASN A 185 -35.49 -12.22 -13.57
N ALA A 186 -35.64 -12.71 -14.80
CA ALA A 186 -36.95 -13.02 -15.38
C ALA A 186 -37.71 -14.11 -14.58
N ARG A 187 -36.99 -15.08 -14.00
CA ARG A 187 -37.57 -16.14 -13.16
C ARG A 187 -37.94 -15.62 -11.76
N VAL A 188 -37.11 -14.78 -11.12
CA VAL A 188 -37.45 -14.15 -9.83
C VAL A 188 -38.69 -13.25 -9.97
N SER A 189 -38.75 -12.48 -11.06
CA SER A 189 -39.87 -11.58 -11.39
C SER A 189 -41.22 -12.31 -11.61
N SER A 190 -41.24 -13.65 -11.65
CA SER A 190 -42.45 -14.47 -11.83
C SER A 190 -43.23 -14.80 -10.54
N GLY A 191 -42.88 -14.14 -9.42
CA GLY A 191 -43.64 -14.20 -8.16
C GLY A 191 -42.82 -14.50 -6.91
N ILE A 192 -41.48 -14.40 -6.96
CA ILE A 192 -40.58 -14.62 -5.83
C ILE A 192 -40.10 -13.24 -5.32
N GLU A 193 -40.20 -13.01 -4.02
CA GLU A 193 -39.65 -11.81 -3.38
C GLU A 193 -38.12 -11.87 -3.40
N TRP A 194 -37.48 -10.79 -3.85
CA TRP A 194 -36.02 -10.70 -3.93
C TRP A 194 -35.38 -10.87 -2.55
N SER A 195 -34.53 -11.89 -2.42
CA SER A 195 -33.75 -12.17 -1.22
C SER A 195 -32.57 -13.09 -1.56
N GLN A 196 -31.63 -13.21 -0.64
CA GLN A 196 -30.54 -14.19 -0.75
C GLN A 196 -31.10 -15.61 -0.88
N GLU A 197 -32.09 -15.96 -0.05
CA GLU A 197 -32.75 -17.26 -0.06
C GLU A 197 -33.46 -17.54 -1.38
N ALA A 198 -34.07 -16.51 -1.99
CA ALA A 198 -34.66 -16.63 -3.33
C ALA A 198 -33.62 -16.98 -4.40
N LEU A 199 -32.44 -16.35 -4.37
CA LEU A 199 -31.37 -16.63 -5.32
C LEU A 199 -30.78 -18.05 -5.14
N GLU A 200 -30.59 -18.47 -3.88
CA GLU A 200 -29.98 -19.75 -3.51
C GLU A 200 -30.93 -20.94 -3.67
N SER A 201 -32.25 -20.73 -3.53
CA SER A 201 -33.27 -21.80 -3.67
C SER A 201 -33.64 -22.12 -5.12
N MET A 202 -33.21 -21.31 -6.09
CA MET A 202 -33.46 -21.56 -7.50
C MET A 202 -32.56 -22.68 -8.03
N GLU A 203 -33.18 -23.76 -8.50
CA GLU A 203 -32.45 -24.85 -9.17
C GLU A 203 -31.73 -24.33 -10.44
N PRO A 204 -30.40 -24.51 -10.56
CA PRO A 204 -29.64 -24.08 -11.73
C PRO A 204 -29.98 -24.94 -12.95
N GLN A 205 -30.16 -24.30 -14.12
CA GLN A 205 -30.42 -25.02 -15.38
C GLN A 205 -29.17 -25.63 -16.01
N ASN A 206 -27.98 -25.12 -15.67
CA ASN A 206 -26.69 -25.59 -16.17
C ASN A 206 -25.56 -25.10 -15.26
N ALA A 207 -24.34 -25.59 -15.49
CA ALA A 207 -23.17 -25.26 -14.68
C ALA A 207 -22.77 -23.78 -14.73
N LEU A 208 -23.06 -23.05 -15.81
CA LEU A 208 -22.80 -21.61 -15.87
C LEU A 208 -23.77 -20.86 -14.95
N GLU A 209 -25.06 -21.20 -14.99
CA GLU A 209 -26.07 -20.60 -14.12
C GLU A 209 -25.77 -20.82 -12.64
N GLU A 210 -25.33 -22.01 -12.24
CA GLU A 210 -24.89 -22.32 -10.87
C GLU A 210 -23.75 -21.40 -10.40
N ARG A 211 -22.75 -21.17 -11.27
CA ARG A 211 -21.63 -20.26 -10.96
C ARG A 211 -22.07 -18.81 -10.91
N VAL A 212 -22.98 -18.39 -11.80
CA VAL A 212 -23.54 -17.03 -11.79
C VAL A 212 -24.34 -16.79 -10.51
N GLN A 213 -25.16 -17.75 -10.07
CA GLN A 213 -25.89 -17.67 -8.80
C GLN A 213 -24.93 -17.56 -7.63
N THR A 214 -23.89 -18.40 -7.58
CA THR A 214 -22.86 -18.35 -6.52
C THR A 214 -22.15 -17.00 -6.49
N PHE A 215 -21.80 -16.46 -7.67
CA PHE A 215 -21.18 -15.15 -7.78
C PHE A 215 -22.12 -14.02 -7.29
N MET A 216 -23.38 -14.01 -7.72
CA MET A 216 -24.37 -13.04 -7.27
C MET A 216 -24.61 -13.16 -5.76
N ALA A 217 -24.71 -14.39 -5.23
CA ALA A 217 -24.86 -14.68 -3.81
C ALA A 217 -23.67 -14.14 -3.00
N SER A 218 -22.45 -14.22 -3.53
CA SER A 218 -21.24 -13.69 -2.88
C SER A 218 -21.23 -12.17 -2.71
N LEU A 219 -22.04 -11.44 -3.50
CA LEU A 219 -22.17 -9.99 -3.39
C LEU A 219 -23.13 -9.57 -2.26
N GLY A 220 -23.97 -10.49 -1.77
CA GLY A 220 -25.02 -10.26 -0.76
C GLY A 220 -26.24 -9.58 -1.35
N ALA A 221 -27.33 -10.34 -1.53
CA ALA A 221 -28.58 -9.83 -2.11
C ALA A 221 -29.16 -8.64 -1.34
N GLU A 222 -28.99 -8.63 -0.01
CA GLU A 222 -29.47 -7.59 0.91
C GLU A 222 -28.83 -6.20 0.69
N ARG A 223 -27.76 -6.11 -0.12
CA ARG A 223 -27.14 -4.84 -0.49
C ARG A 223 -27.86 -4.10 -1.61
N PHE A 224 -28.83 -4.74 -2.24
CA PHE A 224 -29.51 -4.23 -3.43
C PHE A 224 -31.02 -4.32 -3.21
N ASP A 225 -31.75 -3.29 -3.63
CA ASP A 225 -33.21 -3.25 -3.55
C ASP A 225 -33.85 -4.26 -4.51
N SER A 226 -33.13 -4.67 -5.57
CA SER A 226 -33.59 -5.67 -6.53
C SER A 226 -32.45 -6.39 -7.25
N MET A 227 -32.77 -7.54 -7.87
CA MET A 227 -31.82 -8.23 -8.73
C MET A 227 -31.39 -7.36 -9.94
N GLU A 228 -32.29 -6.55 -10.50
CA GLU A 228 -31.95 -5.66 -11.62
C GLU A 228 -30.93 -4.58 -11.22
N GLU A 229 -31.01 -4.08 -9.99
CA GLU A 229 -30.01 -3.17 -9.43
C GLU A 229 -28.65 -3.87 -9.27
N MET A 230 -28.63 -5.10 -8.74
CA MET A 230 -27.41 -5.91 -8.66
C MET A 230 -26.80 -6.15 -10.06
N ILE A 231 -27.62 -6.49 -11.06
CA ILE A 231 -27.18 -6.69 -12.45
C ILE A 231 -26.57 -5.40 -13.01
N THR A 232 -27.22 -4.26 -12.76
CA THR A 232 -26.72 -2.94 -13.17
C THR A 232 -25.38 -2.63 -12.49
N TYR A 233 -25.26 -2.90 -11.19
CA TYR A 233 -24.03 -2.77 -10.41
C TYR A 233 -22.88 -3.60 -10.98
N ILE A 234 -23.15 -4.87 -11.35
CA ILE A 234 -22.18 -5.79 -11.95
C ILE A 234 -21.77 -5.28 -13.34
N ARG A 235 -22.74 -4.90 -14.19
CA ARG A 235 -22.46 -4.38 -15.55
C ARG A 235 -21.56 -3.16 -15.53
N GLN A 236 -21.80 -2.21 -14.63
CA GLN A 236 -20.97 -1.02 -14.46
C GLN A 236 -19.51 -1.35 -14.09
N ARG A 237 -19.26 -2.54 -13.52
CA ARG A 237 -17.95 -3.01 -13.09
C ARG A 237 -17.38 -4.14 -13.92
N LEU A 238 -18.09 -4.57 -14.97
CA LEU A 238 -17.78 -5.79 -15.71
C LEU A 238 -16.38 -5.77 -16.32
N GLY A 239 -15.94 -4.61 -16.82
CA GLY A 239 -14.57 -4.44 -17.31
C GLY A 239 -13.50 -4.67 -16.23
N ARG A 240 -13.70 -4.14 -15.01
CA ARG A 240 -12.77 -4.36 -13.89
C ARG A 240 -12.79 -5.81 -13.41
N ILE A 241 -13.96 -6.42 -13.35
CA ILE A 241 -14.12 -7.84 -12.97
C ILE A 241 -13.40 -8.73 -14.00
N TYR A 242 -13.61 -8.48 -15.29
CA TYR A 242 -12.96 -9.20 -16.38
C TYR A 242 -11.43 -9.06 -16.30
N THR A 243 -10.92 -7.84 -16.24
CA THR A 243 -9.47 -7.59 -16.19
C THR A 243 -8.85 -8.20 -14.94
N GLY A 244 -9.51 -8.11 -13.78
CA GLY A 244 -9.04 -8.74 -12.55
C GLY A 244 -9.00 -10.26 -12.63
N ALA A 245 -10.01 -10.90 -13.22
CA ALA A 245 -10.03 -12.36 -13.41
C ALA A 245 -8.94 -12.81 -14.40
N PHE A 246 -8.79 -12.09 -15.51
CA PHE A 246 -7.75 -12.32 -16.51
C PHE A 246 -6.34 -12.20 -15.89
N ASN A 247 -6.07 -11.08 -15.20
CA ASN A 247 -4.75 -10.85 -14.61
C ASN A 247 -4.39 -11.91 -13.55
N ASN A 248 -5.39 -12.41 -12.81
CA ASN A 248 -5.15 -13.47 -11.83
C ASN A 248 -4.69 -14.79 -12.48
N VAL A 249 -5.31 -15.19 -13.60
CA VAL A 249 -4.98 -16.46 -14.27
C VAL A 249 -3.74 -16.33 -15.15
N GLU A 250 -3.52 -15.19 -15.79
CA GLU A 250 -2.39 -14.99 -16.72
C GLU A 250 -1.10 -14.58 -16.02
N PHE A 251 -1.18 -13.86 -14.91
CA PHE A 251 -0.01 -13.27 -14.24
C PHE A 251 0.10 -13.70 -12.78
N ALA A 252 -0.87 -13.36 -11.93
CA ALA A 252 -0.70 -13.47 -10.47
C ALA A 252 -0.49 -14.92 -10.00
N TYR A 253 -1.27 -15.87 -10.52
CA TYR A 253 -1.19 -17.29 -10.18
C TYR A 253 -0.58 -18.15 -11.29
N ASN A 254 -0.05 -17.54 -12.35
CA ASN A 254 0.59 -18.28 -13.44
C ASN A 254 2.06 -18.57 -13.11
N ALA A 255 2.39 -19.82 -12.81
CA ALA A 255 3.78 -20.22 -12.53
C ALA A 255 4.70 -20.17 -13.76
N ASP A 256 4.16 -20.13 -14.97
CA ASP A 256 4.93 -20.03 -16.22
C ASP A 256 5.22 -18.56 -16.61
N TYR A 257 4.51 -17.60 -16.01
CA TYR A 257 4.80 -16.18 -16.17
C TYR A 257 5.97 -15.77 -15.27
N TYR A 258 7.09 -15.33 -15.83
CA TYR A 258 8.26 -14.93 -15.06
C TYR A 258 8.83 -13.59 -15.55
N PRO A 259 8.23 -12.45 -15.15
CA PRO A 259 8.68 -11.13 -15.58
C PRO A 259 10.10 -10.85 -15.08
N ARG A 260 10.44 -11.39 -13.91
CA ARG A 260 11.70 -11.14 -13.22
C ARG A 260 12.95 -11.55 -13.99
N LYS A 261 12.83 -12.43 -15.00
CA LYS A 261 13.93 -12.80 -15.89
C LYS A 261 14.65 -11.60 -16.52
N MET A 262 13.95 -10.50 -16.77
CA MET A 262 14.51 -9.31 -17.41
C MET A 262 15.43 -8.50 -16.47
N VAL A 263 15.23 -8.58 -15.16
CA VAL A 263 16.03 -7.84 -14.17
C VAL A 263 17.44 -8.42 -14.06
N GLY A 264 17.59 -9.71 -14.34
CA GLY A 264 18.89 -10.39 -14.35
C GLY A 264 19.40 -10.81 -12.97
N ASP A 265 18.57 -10.65 -11.93
CA ASP A 265 18.85 -11.07 -10.57
C ASP A 265 18.39 -12.52 -10.30
N ASN A 266 18.79 -13.06 -9.15
CA ASN A 266 18.29 -14.31 -8.61
C ASN A 266 17.40 -14.07 -7.37
N PRO A 267 16.07 -14.23 -7.49
CA PRO A 267 15.14 -14.01 -6.37
C PRO A 267 15.38 -14.89 -5.13
N ALA A 268 16.05 -16.04 -5.30
CA ALA A 268 16.38 -16.94 -4.19
C ALA A 268 17.59 -16.48 -3.36
N ILE A 269 18.39 -15.53 -3.85
CA ILE A 269 19.56 -15.00 -3.13
C ILE A 269 19.15 -13.71 -2.41
N ALA A 270 18.78 -13.84 -1.13
CA ALA A 270 18.25 -12.75 -0.33
C ALA A 270 19.17 -11.51 -0.20
N ASN A 271 20.49 -11.71 -0.27
CA ASN A 271 21.50 -10.66 -0.08
C ASN A 271 22.21 -10.28 -1.39
N GLU A 272 21.70 -10.70 -2.54
CA GLU A 272 22.20 -10.19 -3.82
C GLU A 272 21.92 -8.69 -3.90
N SER A 273 22.90 -7.93 -4.39
CA SER A 273 22.83 -6.48 -4.59
C SER A 273 23.28 -6.14 -6.01
N ASN A 274 23.30 -4.85 -6.36
CA ASN A 274 23.83 -4.32 -7.63
C ASN A 274 23.06 -4.84 -8.86
N TYR A 275 21.73 -4.80 -8.78
CA TYR A 275 20.80 -5.07 -9.87
C TYR A 275 19.72 -3.99 -9.89
N GLY A 276 18.93 -3.97 -10.96
CA GLY A 276 17.96 -2.92 -11.21
C GLY A 276 18.43 -1.99 -12.32
N GLY A 277 17.84 -0.80 -12.38
CA GLY A 277 18.24 0.24 -13.29
C GLY A 277 17.74 1.63 -12.87
N PRO A 278 18.23 2.69 -13.54
CA PRO A 278 17.89 4.08 -13.21
C PRO A 278 16.48 4.49 -13.64
N THR A 279 15.77 3.61 -14.36
CA THR A 279 14.42 3.91 -14.85
C THR A 279 13.38 3.83 -13.73
N ILE A 280 13.13 4.96 -13.08
CA ILE A 280 12.08 5.14 -12.07
C ILE A 280 10.69 5.45 -12.67
N TYR A 281 10.64 5.74 -13.96
CA TYR A 281 9.42 5.93 -14.76
C TYR A 281 9.67 5.44 -16.19
N ASN A 282 8.81 4.55 -16.69
CA ASN A 282 8.97 3.99 -18.03
C ASN A 282 7.87 4.51 -18.95
N ALA A 283 8.12 5.51 -19.79
CA ALA A 283 7.12 6.08 -20.73
C ALA A 283 6.94 5.28 -22.04
N GLN A 284 7.16 3.95 -22.05
CA GLN A 284 7.01 3.15 -23.29
C GLN A 284 5.53 3.10 -23.75
N PRO A 285 5.22 3.42 -25.02
CA PRO A 285 3.84 3.44 -25.53
C PRO A 285 3.19 2.05 -25.66
N GLU A 286 3.96 0.97 -25.84
CA GLU A 286 3.44 -0.39 -26.05
C GLU A 286 2.82 -1.04 -24.80
N TYR A 287 3.18 -0.57 -23.61
CA TYR A 287 2.58 -0.93 -22.34
C TYR A 287 2.11 0.37 -21.73
N ALA A 288 0.83 0.70 -21.79
CA ALA A 288 0.30 1.97 -21.29
C ALA A 288 0.69 2.22 -19.82
N SER A 289 1.86 2.80 -19.61
CA SER A 289 2.59 2.84 -18.34
C SER A 289 2.18 3.99 -17.44
N ARG A 290 1.02 4.59 -17.73
CA ARG A 290 0.38 5.58 -16.86
C ARG A 290 -0.18 4.99 -15.56
N ALA A 291 -0.37 3.67 -15.54
CA ALA A 291 -0.74 2.95 -14.33
C ALA A 291 0.50 2.62 -13.47
N ILE A 292 1.67 2.44 -14.09
CA ILE A 292 2.96 2.45 -13.39
C ILE A 292 3.16 3.88 -12.86
N ALA A 293 3.67 4.01 -11.64
CA ALA A 293 3.85 5.29 -10.95
C ALA A 293 2.57 6.02 -10.54
N SER A 294 1.37 5.49 -10.84
CA SER A 294 0.15 6.15 -10.39
C SER A 294 0.03 6.17 -8.87
N HIS A 295 0.51 5.12 -8.21
CA HIS A 295 0.48 5.02 -6.76
C HIS A 295 1.61 5.84 -6.13
N GLY A 296 2.86 5.64 -6.57
CA GLY A 296 4.00 6.39 -6.04
C GLY A 296 3.92 7.91 -6.31
N SER A 297 3.40 8.38 -7.45
CA SER A 297 3.12 9.80 -7.67
C SER A 297 2.11 10.35 -6.67
N HIS A 298 1.05 9.61 -6.35
CA HIS A 298 0.01 10.04 -5.40
C HIS A 298 0.56 10.13 -3.98
N VAL A 299 1.35 9.13 -3.58
CA VAL A 299 2.06 9.12 -2.31
C VAL A 299 3.03 10.30 -2.21
N SER A 300 3.79 10.58 -3.26
CA SER A 300 4.77 11.67 -3.31
C SER A 300 4.13 13.04 -3.22
N GLY A 301 2.99 13.26 -3.89
CA GLY A 301 2.25 14.53 -3.80
C GLY A 301 1.75 14.82 -2.39
N ILE A 302 1.23 13.81 -1.68
CA ILE A 302 0.80 13.98 -0.28
C ILE A 302 1.98 14.45 0.59
N ILE A 303 3.18 13.92 0.37
CA ILE A 303 4.37 14.29 1.15
C ILE A 303 4.81 15.71 0.80
N ALA A 304 4.98 16.02 -0.49
CA ALA A 304 5.85 17.10 -0.93
C ALA A 304 5.33 17.96 -2.10
N ALA A 305 4.11 17.75 -2.62
CA ALA A 305 3.62 18.58 -3.74
C ALA A 305 3.84 20.08 -3.47
N GLU A 306 4.38 20.79 -4.47
CA GLU A 306 4.90 22.14 -4.29
C GLU A 306 3.85 23.09 -3.72
N ARG A 307 4.14 23.67 -2.56
CA ARG A 307 3.15 24.47 -1.84
C ARG A 307 3.01 25.87 -2.44
N ASN A 308 1.75 26.32 -2.57
CA ASN A 308 1.36 27.68 -2.97
C ASN A 308 1.77 28.09 -4.40
N ASN A 309 1.98 27.13 -5.30
CA ASN A 309 2.25 27.40 -6.72
C ASN A 309 0.98 27.67 -7.56
N GLY A 310 -0.22 27.52 -6.96
CA GLY A 310 -1.52 27.75 -7.60
C GLY A 310 -2.01 26.59 -8.47
N LYS A 311 -1.39 25.42 -8.36
CA LYS A 311 -1.74 24.18 -9.05
C LYS A 311 -2.23 23.14 -8.05
N GLY A 312 -2.90 22.13 -8.55
CA GLY A 312 -3.05 20.86 -7.85
C GLY A 312 -3.40 20.95 -6.37
N MET A 313 -2.46 20.49 -5.54
CA MET A 313 -2.62 20.42 -4.09
C MET A 313 -1.32 20.76 -3.37
N ASN A 314 -1.41 21.14 -2.09
CA ASN A 314 -0.23 21.43 -1.29
C ASN A 314 0.23 20.19 -0.52
N GLY A 315 1.45 19.69 -0.73
CA GLY A 315 2.01 18.61 0.08
C GLY A 315 2.11 18.98 1.56
N VAL A 316 2.27 17.99 2.44
CA VAL A 316 2.34 18.24 3.90
C VAL A 316 3.59 19.06 4.26
N SER A 317 4.75 18.77 3.65
CA SER A 317 6.02 19.49 3.87
C SER A 317 6.36 20.38 2.66
N ASP A 318 6.89 21.58 2.91
CA ASP A 318 7.48 22.49 1.91
C ASP A 318 8.97 22.24 1.62
N HIS A 319 9.61 21.39 2.42
CA HIS A 319 11.05 21.14 2.38
C HIS A 319 11.40 19.66 2.20
N ALA A 320 10.43 18.83 1.80
CA ALA A 320 10.69 17.44 1.46
C ALA A 320 11.24 17.33 0.02
N LYS A 321 12.28 16.50 -0.15
CA LYS A 321 12.81 16.09 -1.46
C LYS A 321 12.56 14.60 -1.66
N ILE A 322 11.84 14.24 -2.71
CA ILE A 322 11.39 12.86 -2.98
C ILE A 322 12.48 12.08 -3.70
N MET A 323 12.96 11.02 -3.08
CA MET A 323 13.81 10.01 -3.72
C MET A 323 12.96 8.80 -4.06
N MET A 324 12.84 8.45 -5.35
CA MET A 324 12.02 7.33 -5.78
C MET A 324 12.81 6.02 -5.74
N VAL A 325 12.32 5.00 -5.02
CA VAL A 325 12.97 3.69 -4.97
C VAL A 325 12.02 2.59 -5.41
N GLY A 326 12.19 2.11 -6.64
CA GLY A 326 11.30 1.11 -7.24
C GLY A 326 11.51 -0.29 -6.64
N ALA A 327 10.54 -0.81 -5.90
CA ALA A 327 10.60 -2.17 -5.32
C ALA A 327 9.23 -2.86 -5.24
N VAL A 328 8.15 -2.17 -5.61
CA VAL A 328 6.78 -2.65 -5.48
C VAL A 328 6.13 -2.70 -6.87
N PRO A 329 5.70 -3.86 -7.38
CA PRO A 329 5.04 -3.90 -8.68
C PRO A 329 3.64 -3.28 -8.59
N SER A 330 3.20 -2.58 -9.64
CA SER A 330 1.84 -1.99 -9.70
C SER A 330 0.72 -3.04 -9.62
N SER A 331 1.03 -4.30 -9.95
CA SER A 331 0.18 -5.46 -9.75
C SER A 331 1.02 -6.67 -9.37
N GLY A 332 0.81 -7.20 -8.17
CA GLY A 332 1.58 -8.32 -7.61
C GLY A 332 2.09 -7.96 -6.22
N ASP A 333 3.01 -8.75 -5.68
CA ASP A 333 3.59 -8.52 -4.36
C ASP A 333 5.11 -8.23 -4.45
N GLU A 334 5.62 -7.40 -3.56
CA GLU A 334 7.04 -7.07 -3.46
C GLU A 334 7.90 -8.22 -2.92
N ARG A 335 9.16 -8.29 -3.34
CA ARG A 335 10.13 -9.29 -2.82
C ARG A 335 10.89 -8.72 -1.64
N ASP A 336 11.13 -9.57 -0.65
CA ASP A 336 11.91 -9.19 0.54
C ASP A 336 13.30 -8.65 0.20
N LYS A 337 13.97 -9.20 -0.82
CA LYS A 337 15.28 -8.71 -1.27
C LYS A 337 15.21 -7.27 -1.82
N ASP A 338 14.18 -6.95 -2.59
CA ASP A 338 13.99 -5.62 -3.17
C ASP A 338 13.69 -4.61 -2.08
N VAL A 339 12.80 -4.97 -1.14
CA VAL A 339 12.49 -4.15 0.03
C VAL A 339 13.76 -3.89 0.86
N ALA A 340 14.56 -4.94 1.13
CA ALA A 340 15.75 -4.81 1.94
C ALA A 340 16.85 -3.98 1.26
N ASN A 341 17.02 -4.11 -0.06
CA ASN A 341 17.96 -3.29 -0.83
C ASN A 341 17.46 -1.86 -1.02
N ALA A 342 16.16 -1.65 -1.21
CA ALA A 342 15.55 -0.33 -1.31
C ALA A 342 15.74 0.50 -0.03
N ILE A 343 15.57 -0.14 1.14
CA ILE A 343 15.84 0.51 2.42
C ILE A 343 17.32 0.88 2.53
N ARG A 344 18.25 -0.01 2.18
CA ARG A 344 19.70 0.29 2.23
C ARG A 344 20.08 1.41 1.27
N TYR A 345 19.63 1.32 0.02
CA TYR A 345 19.83 2.36 -0.99
C TYR A 345 19.36 3.74 -0.50
N ALA A 346 18.15 3.81 0.07
CA ALA A 346 17.62 5.06 0.60
C ALA A 346 18.48 5.62 1.74
N VAL A 347 18.89 4.76 2.69
CA VAL A 347 19.74 5.15 3.81
C VAL A 347 21.10 5.65 3.32
N ASP A 348 21.73 4.90 2.41
CA ASP A 348 23.08 5.18 1.90
C ASP A 348 23.11 6.47 1.06
N ASN A 349 22.00 6.82 0.40
CA ASN A 349 21.82 8.08 -0.33
C ASN A 349 21.23 9.21 0.52
N GLY A 350 21.23 9.08 1.86
CA GLY A 350 20.96 10.18 2.78
C GLY A 350 19.47 10.44 3.07
N ALA A 351 18.58 9.51 2.74
CA ALA A 351 17.18 9.61 3.15
C ALA A 351 17.07 9.70 4.68
N SER A 352 16.39 10.73 5.17
CA SER A 352 16.06 10.85 6.60
C SER A 352 14.78 10.11 6.96
N ILE A 353 13.91 9.89 5.97
CA ILE A 353 12.60 9.27 6.14
C ILE A 353 12.38 8.32 4.96
N ILE A 354 11.80 7.14 5.24
CA ILE A 354 11.38 6.17 4.24
C ILE A 354 9.87 5.95 4.38
N ASN A 355 9.12 6.24 3.33
CA ASN A 355 7.70 5.92 3.22
C ASN A 355 7.53 4.55 2.55
N MET A 356 6.84 3.63 3.23
CA MET A 356 6.52 2.29 2.73
C MET A 356 5.00 2.11 2.73
N SER A 357 4.37 2.37 1.59
CA SER A 357 2.91 2.27 1.39
C SER A 357 2.48 0.92 0.79
N PHE A 358 3.15 -0.16 1.20
CA PHE A 358 2.91 -1.53 0.72
C PHE A 358 3.01 -2.57 1.84
N GLY A 359 2.64 -3.81 1.52
CA GLY A 359 2.95 -4.97 2.33
C GLY A 359 2.16 -6.21 1.89
N LYS A 360 2.50 -7.33 2.52
CA LYS A 360 2.13 -8.67 2.06
C LYS A 360 1.93 -9.67 3.20
N LEU A 361 1.64 -10.93 2.87
CA LEU A 361 1.23 -11.96 3.82
C LEU A 361 2.35 -12.92 4.23
N MET A 362 3.39 -13.06 3.41
CA MET A 362 4.55 -13.92 3.68
C MET A 362 5.84 -13.08 3.64
N SER A 363 6.95 -13.70 4.04
CA SER A 363 8.27 -13.05 4.02
C SER A 363 9.35 -14.14 4.04
N PRO A 364 9.61 -14.79 2.89
CA PRO A 364 10.56 -15.91 2.78
C PRO A 364 11.98 -15.52 3.23
N HIS A 365 12.35 -14.26 3.05
CA HIS A 365 13.66 -13.70 3.42
C HIS A 365 13.55 -12.61 4.49
N LYS A 366 12.60 -12.75 5.44
CA LYS A 366 12.45 -11.83 6.57
C LYS A 366 13.76 -11.41 7.27
N PRO A 367 14.77 -12.28 7.48
CA PRO A 367 16.05 -11.84 8.05
C PRO A 367 16.74 -10.68 7.30
N ALA A 368 16.61 -10.62 5.98
CA ALA A 368 17.20 -9.55 5.17
C ALA A 368 16.48 -8.21 5.41
N VAL A 369 15.15 -8.24 5.51
CA VAL A 369 14.31 -7.07 5.84
C VAL A 369 14.54 -6.62 7.28
N ASP A 370 14.63 -7.56 8.23
CA ASP A 370 14.94 -7.27 9.64
C ASP A 370 16.30 -6.55 9.78
N ALA A 371 17.31 -7.01 9.03
CA ALA A 371 18.62 -6.38 8.99
C ALA A 371 18.57 -4.98 8.35
N ALA A 372 17.74 -4.76 7.32
CA ALA A 372 17.57 -3.46 6.70
C ALA A 372 16.84 -2.46 7.63
N TYR A 373 15.84 -2.91 8.39
CA TYR A 373 15.17 -2.10 9.41
C TYR A 373 16.16 -1.66 10.50
N LYS A 374 17.00 -2.59 10.97
CA LYS A 374 18.07 -2.27 11.92
C LYS A 374 19.08 -1.30 11.33
N TYR A 375 19.44 -1.46 10.06
CA TYR A 375 20.37 -0.57 9.35
C TYR A 375 19.83 0.87 9.28
N ALA A 376 18.56 1.04 8.93
CA ALA A 376 17.91 2.36 8.94
C ALA A 376 17.90 2.99 10.35
N GLU A 377 17.71 2.19 11.40
CA GLU A 377 17.75 2.70 12.78
C GLU A 377 19.15 3.16 13.19
N ASP A 378 20.17 2.40 12.81
CA ASP A 378 21.57 2.72 13.10
C ASP A 378 22.05 3.99 12.40
N HIS A 379 21.35 4.44 11.37
CA HIS A 379 21.65 5.64 10.57
C HIS A 379 20.63 6.77 10.76
N ASP A 380 19.85 6.77 11.84
CA ASP A 380 18.87 7.81 12.16
C ASP A 380 17.80 8.04 11.07
N VAL A 381 17.33 6.98 10.42
CA VAL A 381 16.30 7.05 9.37
C VAL A 381 14.96 6.60 9.90
N LEU A 382 13.92 7.43 9.80
CA LEU A 382 12.56 7.08 10.22
C LEU A 382 11.86 6.25 9.14
N ILE A 383 11.35 5.06 9.49
CA ILE A 383 10.50 4.26 8.61
C ILE A 383 9.02 4.51 8.97
N VAL A 384 8.24 4.93 7.99
CA VAL A 384 6.79 5.12 8.08
C VAL A 384 6.11 4.03 7.26
N HIS A 385 5.35 3.16 7.92
CA HIS A 385 4.78 1.95 7.29
C HIS A 385 3.27 1.84 7.50
N LEU A 386 2.54 1.34 6.51
CA LEU A 386 1.10 1.15 6.59
C LEU A 386 0.67 0.00 7.52
N SER A 387 -0.59 0.00 7.94
CA SER A 387 -1.21 -1.11 8.71
C SER A 387 -1.95 -2.13 7.86
N HIS A 388 -2.16 -1.87 6.56
CA HIS A 388 -2.96 -2.60 5.56
C HIS A 388 -4.46 -2.29 5.61
N ASN A 389 -5.22 -2.83 4.66
CA ASN A 389 -6.60 -2.43 4.39
C ASN A 389 -7.62 -3.59 4.52
N PHE A 390 -7.35 -4.60 5.34
CA PHE A 390 -8.20 -5.80 5.45
C PHE A 390 -9.23 -5.75 6.60
N ALA A 391 -9.32 -4.63 7.32
CA ALA A 391 -10.18 -4.48 8.49
C ALA A 391 -9.92 -5.54 9.60
N THR A 392 -8.67 -5.91 9.78
CA THR A 392 -8.21 -6.93 10.74
C THR A 392 -7.36 -6.35 11.87
N ASP A 393 -7.38 -7.03 13.01
CA ASP A 393 -6.50 -6.76 14.15
C ASP A 393 -5.10 -7.35 13.90
N ILE A 394 -4.13 -6.49 13.61
CA ILE A 394 -2.76 -6.89 13.27
C ILE A 394 -1.93 -7.33 14.47
N ASP A 395 -2.41 -7.11 15.69
CA ASP A 395 -1.77 -7.69 16.88
C ASP A 395 -1.95 -9.23 16.91
N SER A 396 -2.95 -9.73 16.17
CA SER A 396 -3.28 -11.16 16.06
C SER A 396 -3.06 -11.76 14.66
N THR A 397 -2.98 -10.93 13.62
CA THR A 397 -2.76 -11.34 12.22
C THR A 397 -1.55 -10.62 11.66
N TYR A 398 -0.52 -11.36 11.26
CA TYR A 398 0.73 -10.74 10.81
C TYR A 398 0.70 -10.38 9.34
N TYR A 399 1.08 -9.15 9.05
CA TYR A 399 1.37 -8.66 7.72
C TYR A 399 2.79 -8.13 7.69
N TYR A 400 3.50 -8.44 6.61
CA TYR A 400 4.89 -8.06 6.38
C TYR A 400 5.00 -6.81 5.50
N PRO A 401 6.09 -6.05 5.64
CA PRO A 401 7.07 -6.12 6.72
C PRO A 401 6.45 -5.89 8.11
N ILE A 402 6.96 -6.58 9.12
CA ILE A 402 6.56 -6.37 10.52
C ILE A 402 7.80 -5.96 11.31
N ARG A 403 7.69 -4.85 12.07
CA ARG A 403 8.81 -4.28 12.82
C ARG A 403 9.43 -5.25 13.83
N LYS A 404 8.68 -6.24 14.31
CA LYS A 404 9.22 -7.25 15.24
C LYS A 404 10.11 -8.22 14.46
N ALA A 405 11.41 -8.16 14.70
CA ALA A 405 12.37 -9.06 14.11
C ALA A 405 12.25 -10.47 14.69
N LEU A 406 12.75 -11.46 13.94
CA LEU A 406 12.70 -12.87 14.32
C LEU A 406 13.44 -13.20 15.62
N ASN A 407 14.47 -12.43 15.94
CA ASN A 407 15.23 -12.54 17.20
C ASN A 407 14.56 -11.79 18.37
N GLY A 408 13.38 -11.20 18.16
CA GLY A 408 12.63 -10.43 19.17
C GLY A 408 12.99 -8.95 19.23
N TYR A 409 13.97 -8.48 18.46
CA TYR A 409 14.30 -7.06 18.37
C TYR A 409 13.13 -6.24 17.80
N VAL A 410 12.93 -5.04 18.32
CA VAL A 410 11.90 -4.10 17.83
C VAL A 410 12.58 -2.75 17.57
N PRO A 411 12.73 -2.34 16.30
CA PRO A 411 13.27 -1.03 15.95
C PRO A 411 12.41 0.10 16.52
N GLN A 412 13.07 1.09 17.08
CA GLN A 412 12.44 2.26 17.69
C GLN A 412 12.08 3.33 16.65
N ASN A 413 12.73 3.32 15.48
CA ASN A 413 12.53 4.24 14.36
C ASN A 413 11.39 3.84 13.38
N VAL A 414 10.49 2.92 13.74
CA VAL A 414 9.36 2.52 12.86
C VAL A 414 8.04 3.02 13.43
N ILE A 415 7.29 3.82 12.67
CA ILE A 415 5.93 4.26 12.99
C ILE A 415 4.92 3.58 12.04
N ARG A 416 3.89 2.94 12.61
CA ARG A 416 2.86 2.24 11.82
C ARG A 416 1.53 2.97 11.81
N VAL A 417 0.91 3.09 10.63
CA VAL A 417 -0.17 4.06 10.36
C VAL A 417 -1.49 3.39 9.97
N GLY A 418 -2.55 3.70 10.72
CA GLY A 418 -3.96 3.42 10.38
C GLY A 418 -4.61 4.53 9.55
N ASN A 419 -5.73 4.22 8.89
CA ASN A 419 -6.43 5.16 8.01
C ASN A 419 -7.67 5.77 8.70
N SER A 420 -7.76 7.10 8.71
CA SER A 420 -8.95 7.84 9.13
C SER A 420 -9.71 8.49 7.96
N THR A 421 -10.99 8.75 8.20
CA THR A 421 -11.88 9.53 7.35
C THR A 421 -11.92 10.99 7.80
N TRP A 422 -12.68 11.83 7.08
CA TRP A 422 -12.92 13.23 7.46
C TRP A 422 -13.91 13.39 8.62
N ASN A 423 -14.59 12.32 9.03
CA ASN A 423 -15.67 12.38 10.02
C ASN A 423 -15.12 12.63 11.43
N MET A 424 -15.81 13.51 12.17
CA MET A 424 -15.58 13.78 13.60
C MET A 424 -16.60 13.05 14.48
N ASP A 425 -16.87 11.78 14.15
CA ASP A 425 -17.81 10.92 14.85
C ASP A 425 -17.27 9.49 14.97
N ASP A 426 -18.15 8.51 15.18
CA ASP A 426 -17.78 7.10 15.32
C ASP A 426 -17.33 6.44 14.01
N HIS A 427 -17.51 7.07 12.86
CA HIS A 427 -17.00 6.63 11.54
C HIS A 427 -15.63 7.22 11.22
N LEU A 428 -14.92 7.78 12.22
CA LEU A 428 -13.58 8.33 12.06
C LEU A 428 -12.57 7.28 11.54
N PRO A 429 -12.46 6.05 12.10
CA PRO A 429 -11.62 5.02 11.50
C PRO A 429 -12.21 4.57 10.16
N ALA A 430 -11.38 4.48 9.12
CA ALA A 430 -11.85 3.94 7.84
C ALA A 430 -12.25 2.48 8.01
N ALA A 431 -13.41 2.09 7.47
CA ALA A 431 -13.96 0.75 7.64
C ALA A 431 -13.05 -0.37 7.13
N SER A 432 -12.15 -0.06 6.19
CA SER A 432 -11.14 -0.99 5.66
C SER A 432 -9.82 -0.98 6.43
N SER A 433 -9.53 0.03 7.27
CA SER A 433 -8.24 0.11 7.95
C SER A 433 -8.01 -1.12 8.82
N ASN A 434 -6.83 -1.72 8.70
CA ASN A 434 -6.34 -2.55 9.79
C ASN A 434 -6.06 -1.69 11.02
N TYR A 435 -6.02 -2.36 12.17
CA TYR A 435 -5.87 -1.73 13.48
C TYR A 435 -5.10 -2.67 14.41
N GLY A 436 -4.62 -2.15 15.53
CA GLY A 436 -3.92 -2.95 16.55
C GLY A 436 -3.54 -2.05 17.72
N ALA A 437 -3.92 -2.45 18.93
CA ALA A 437 -3.65 -1.70 20.15
C ALA A 437 -2.14 -1.61 20.46
N GLU A 438 -1.33 -2.53 19.95
CA GLU A 438 0.12 -2.56 20.15
C GLU A 438 0.90 -2.13 18.90
N LEU A 439 0.57 -2.70 17.75
CA LEU A 439 1.37 -2.56 16.53
C LEU A 439 1.04 -1.34 15.68
N VAL A 440 -0.17 -0.76 15.79
CA VAL A 440 -0.50 0.51 15.13
C VAL A 440 -0.21 1.65 16.08
N ASP A 441 0.60 2.63 15.65
CA ASP A 441 0.98 3.75 16.49
C ASP A 441 -0.06 4.88 16.41
N VAL A 442 -0.43 5.29 15.20
CA VAL A 442 -1.29 6.45 14.95
C VAL A 442 -2.27 6.18 13.82
N PHE A 443 -3.37 6.95 13.76
CA PHE A 443 -4.18 7.06 12.55
C PHE A 443 -3.86 8.38 11.83
N ALA A 444 -4.04 8.41 10.52
CA ALA A 444 -3.88 9.63 9.71
C ALA A 444 -4.88 9.68 8.54
N PRO A 445 -5.16 10.87 7.99
CA PRO A 445 -6.02 11.04 6.82
C PRO A 445 -5.62 10.15 5.64
N GLY A 446 -6.47 9.19 5.28
CA GLY A 446 -6.20 8.28 4.16
C GLY A 446 -7.43 7.93 3.32
N THR A 447 -8.58 8.56 3.55
CA THR A 447 -9.84 8.25 2.84
C THR A 447 -10.27 9.39 1.94
N GLN A 448 -10.40 9.14 0.64
CA GLN A 448 -10.62 10.15 -0.40
C GLN A 448 -9.59 11.29 -0.26
N ILE A 449 -8.31 10.96 -0.42
CA ILE A 449 -7.21 11.94 -0.44
C ILE A 449 -6.94 12.35 -1.88
N TYR A 450 -7.04 13.64 -2.15
CA TYR A 450 -6.71 14.24 -3.45
C TYR A 450 -5.20 14.44 -3.57
N SER A 451 -4.58 13.89 -4.61
CA SER A 451 -3.15 14.08 -4.87
C SER A 451 -2.79 13.81 -6.33
N THR A 452 -1.51 14.03 -6.65
CA THR A 452 -0.91 13.93 -7.99
C THR A 452 -0.99 12.52 -8.55
N VAL A 453 -1.25 12.39 -9.84
CA VAL A 453 -1.14 11.15 -10.63
C VAL A 453 -0.54 11.50 -11.99
N PRO A 454 0.03 10.53 -12.74
CA PRO A 454 0.75 10.82 -13.97
C PRO A 454 -0.01 11.65 -15.01
N ASP A 455 0.74 12.34 -15.87
CA ASP A 455 0.27 13.29 -16.90
C ASP A 455 -0.33 14.61 -16.37
N ASP A 456 0.28 15.23 -15.36
CA ASP A 456 -0.20 16.50 -14.75
C ASP A 456 -1.66 16.42 -14.28
N LYS A 457 -2.03 15.29 -13.67
CA LYS A 457 -3.40 14.99 -13.24
C LYS A 457 -3.45 14.79 -11.74
N TYR A 458 -4.68 14.76 -11.24
CA TYR A 458 -4.94 14.58 -9.82
C TYR A 458 -6.13 13.64 -9.64
N ALA A 459 -6.11 12.86 -8.57
CA ALA A 459 -7.15 11.88 -8.27
C ALA A 459 -7.35 11.68 -6.77
N PHE A 460 -8.55 11.21 -6.41
CA PHE A 460 -8.87 10.78 -5.06
C PHE A 460 -8.55 9.29 -4.87
N PHE A 461 -7.57 8.96 -4.01
CA PHE A 461 -7.31 7.58 -3.58
C PHE A 461 -7.74 7.35 -2.12
N THR A 462 -7.87 6.09 -1.72
CA THR A 462 -8.29 5.70 -0.37
C THR A 462 -7.50 4.49 0.09
N GLY A 463 -6.88 4.58 1.27
CA GLY A 463 -6.18 3.50 1.91
C GLY A 463 -5.19 3.99 2.97
N THR A 464 -4.70 3.05 3.77
CA THR A 464 -3.53 3.28 4.64
C THR A 464 -2.29 3.73 3.84
N SER A 465 -2.23 3.41 2.54
CA SER A 465 -1.23 3.92 1.61
C SER A 465 -1.25 5.44 1.42
N MET A 466 -2.38 6.12 1.68
CA MET A 466 -2.48 7.59 1.67
C MET A 466 -2.31 8.20 3.06
N ALA A 467 -2.66 7.43 4.11
CA ALA A 467 -2.40 7.84 5.50
C ALA A 467 -0.90 7.87 5.84
N THR A 468 -0.15 6.89 5.33
CA THR A 468 1.30 6.75 5.53
C THR A 468 2.09 7.98 5.04
N PRO A 469 1.92 8.48 3.80
CA PRO A 469 2.61 9.68 3.33
C PRO A 469 2.19 10.96 4.06
N CYS A 470 0.99 11.03 4.62
CA CYS A 470 0.60 12.14 5.50
C CYS A 470 1.50 12.21 6.75
N VAL A 471 1.82 11.05 7.33
CA VAL A 471 2.75 10.94 8.48
C VAL A 471 4.20 11.16 8.05
N ALA A 472 4.62 10.64 6.89
CA ALA A 472 5.96 10.88 6.35
C ALA A 472 6.20 12.37 6.06
N GLY A 473 5.22 13.06 5.46
CA GLY A 473 5.28 14.50 5.25
C GLY A 473 5.28 15.30 6.57
N LEU A 474 4.54 14.87 7.59
CA LEU A 474 4.62 15.49 8.93
C LEU A 474 6.01 15.29 9.56
N ALA A 475 6.60 14.10 9.43
CA ALA A 475 7.96 13.85 9.89
C ALA A 475 8.99 14.73 9.15
N ALA A 476 8.82 14.91 7.84
CA ALA A 476 9.67 15.78 7.03
C ALA A 476 9.53 17.23 7.49
N LEU A 477 8.31 17.74 7.67
CA LEU A 477 8.06 19.07 8.22
C LEU A 477 8.77 19.29 9.56
N LEU A 478 8.70 18.31 10.48
CA LEU A 478 9.39 18.40 11.76
C LEU A 478 10.90 18.44 11.57
N ARG A 479 11.49 17.50 10.83
CA ARG A 479 12.94 17.43 10.65
C ARG A 479 13.51 18.60 9.81
N SER A 480 12.70 19.21 8.95
CA SER A 480 13.09 20.41 8.21
C SER A 480 13.27 21.63 9.12
N TYR A 481 12.37 21.84 10.08
CA TYR A 481 12.39 23.02 10.95
C TYR A 481 13.05 22.79 12.32
N PHE A 482 13.31 21.53 12.66
CA PHE A 482 13.98 21.07 13.88
C PHE A 482 15.03 20.01 13.51
N PRO A 483 16.12 20.39 12.82
CA PRO A 483 17.06 19.45 12.20
C PRO A 483 17.88 18.61 13.19
N ASP A 484 17.88 18.97 14.47
CA ASP A 484 18.56 18.21 15.52
C ASP A 484 17.71 17.04 16.06
N LEU A 485 16.43 16.93 15.66
CA LEU A 485 15.58 15.82 16.06
C LEU A 485 16.04 14.52 15.40
N THR A 486 16.32 13.50 16.22
CA THR A 486 16.51 12.12 15.74
C THR A 486 15.21 11.53 15.19
N ALA A 487 15.29 10.42 14.45
CA ALA A 487 14.16 9.67 13.92
C ALA A 487 13.26 9.17 15.06
N VAL A 488 13.87 8.73 16.16
CA VAL A 488 13.15 8.25 17.35
C VAL A 488 12.43 9.41 18.05
N GLU A 489 13.06 10.57 18.20
CA GLU A 489 12.42 11.75 18.79
C GLU A 489 11.30 12.29 17.92
N THR A 490 11.50 12.32 16.60
CA THR A 490 10.48 12.73 15.63
C THR A 490 9.25 11.84 15.72
N LYS A 491 9.44 10.51 15.72
CA LYS A 491 8.36 9.55 15.96
C LYS A 491 7.66 9.82 17.30
N GLN A 492 8.43 10.05 18.36
CA GLN A 492 7.86 10.26 19.69
C GLN A 492 7.03 11.54 19.76
N ILE A 493 7.50 12.63 19.15
CA ILE A 493 6.74 13.89 19.03
C ILE A 493 5.40 13.63 18.31
N ILE A 494 5.42 12.96 17.16
CA ILE A 494 4.19 12.64 16.40
C ILE A 494 3.20 11.85 17.27
N LYS A 495 3.68 10.87 18.03
CA LYS A 495 2.84 10.03 18.90
C LYS A 495 2.27 10.80 20.10
N ASP A 496 3.08 11.64 20.72
CA ASP A 496 2.69 12.42 21.90
C ASP A 496 1.73 13.56 21.54
N SER A 497 1.80 14.05 20.30
CA SER A 497 1.04 15.21 19.84
C SER A 497 -0.25 14.90 19.08
N VAL A 498 -0.66 13.62 18.99
CA VAL A 498 -1.90 13.25 18.29
C VAL A 498 -3.10 14.02 18.82
N PHE A 499 -4.06 14.31 17.95
CA PHE A 499 -5.40 14.68 18.36
C PHE A 499 -6.07 13.44 19.00
N LYS A 500 -6.24 13.48 20.32
CA LYS A 500 -6.81 12.38 21.10
C LYS A 500 -8.30 12.24 20.83
N ILE A 501 -8.74 11.00 20.64
CA ILE A 501 -10.15 10.66 20.48
C ILE A 501 -10.66 10.13 21.83
N ASP A 502 -11.51 10.92 22.49
CA ASP A 502 -12.08 10.61 23.80
C ASP A 502 -13.50 10.02 23.74
N TRP A 503 -13.99 9.73 22.53
CA TRP A 503 -15.23 8.98 22.28
C TRP A 503 -14.96 7.57 21.72
N GLU A 504 -15.99 6.72 21.74
CA GLU A 504 -15.92 5.40 21.12
C GLU A 504 -16.17 5.48 19.62
N VAL A 505 -15.41 4.71 18.86
CA VAL A 505 -15.45 4.63 17.40
C VAL A 505 -15.83 3.24 16.94
N ILE A 506 -16.40 3.13 15.74
CA ILE A 506 -16.71 1.85 15.11
C ILE A 506 -15.39 1.15 14.79
N ARG A 507 -15.26 -0.09 15.26
CA ARG A 507 -14.11 -0.92 14.93
C ARG A 507 -14.16 -1.28 13.43
N PRO A 508 -13.07 -1.13 12.67
CA PRO A 508 -13.05 -1.52 11.26
C PRO A 508 -13.52 -2.98 11.04
N GLY A 509 -14.32 -3.20 10.00
CA GLY A 509 -14.80 -4.53 9.58
C GLY A 509 -15.95 -5.13 10.39
N VAL A 510 -16.35 -4.52 11.50
CA VAL A 510 -17.43 -5.00 12.38
C VAL A 510 -18.29 -3.83 12.87
N ARG A 511 -19.38 -4.10 13.61
CA ARG A 511 -20.35 -3.08 14.04
C ARG A 511 -20.23 -2.66 15.50
N ASP A 512 -19.27 -3.19 16.26
CA ASP A 512 -19.08 -2.79 17.65
C ASP A 512 -18.30 -1.47 17.76
N LYS A 513 -18.53 -0.76 18.86
CA LYS A 513 -17.80 0.46 19.20
C LYS A 513 -16.74 0.16 20.25
N VAL A 514 -15.57 0.79 20.10
CA VAL A 514 -14.43 0.64 21.01
C VAL A 514 -13.74 1.99 21.22
N PRO A 515 -13.04 2.19 22.35
CA PRO A 515 -12.11 3.30 22.49
C PRO A 515 -11.03 3.25 21.41
N MET A 516 -10.58 4.41 20.93
CA MET A 516 -9.52 4.49 19.91
C MET A 516 -8.21 3.80 20.33
N THR A 517 -7.95 3.70 21.64
CA THR A 517 -6.80 2.96 22.21
C THR A 517 -6.86 1.44 21.96
N ARG A 518 -8.00 0.91 21.52
CA ARG A 518 -8.12 -0.47 21.02
C ARG A 518 -7.72 -0.60 19.55
N LEU A 519 -7.61 0.51 18.82
CA LEU A 519 -7.29 0.54 17.39
C LEU A 519 -5.85 1.00 17.12
N CYS A 520 -5.28 1.84 17.98
CA CYS A 520 -3.86 2.23 17.94
C CYS A 520 -3.34 2.60 19.35
N ASN A 521 -2.04 2.48 19.57
CA ASN A 521 -1.44 2.68 20.89
C ASN A 521 -1.48 4.13 21.40
N THR A 522 -1.62 5.11 20.50
CA THR A 522 -1.80 6.52 20.90
C THR A 522 -3.25 6.88 21.15
N GLY A 523 -4.22 6.11 20.64
CA GLY A 523 -5.64 6.46 20.71
C GLY A 523 -6.00 7.76 19.99
N GLY A 524 -5.30 8.12 18.91
CA GLY A 524 -5.50 9.39 18.22
C GLY A 524 -5.13 9.42 16.75
N VAL A 525 -5.47 10.56 16.13
CA VAL A 525 -5.12 10.92 14.75
C VAL A 525 -3.97 11.93 14.78
N VAL A 526 -3.02 11.83 13.85
CA VAL A 526 -1.89 12.78 13.78
C VAL A 526 -2.37 14.23 13.65
N ASN A 527 -1.63 15.16 14.26
CA ASN A 527 -1.94 16.59 14.22
C ASN A 527 -0.65 17.41 14.10
N ALA A 528 -0.48 18.08 12.97
CA ALA A 528 0.72 18.83 12.63
C ALA A 528 0.93 20.05 13.54
N TYR A 529 -0.14 20.79 13.85
CA TYR A 529 -0.06 21.93 14.77
C TYR A 529 0.47 21.52 16.15
N ASN A 530 -0.12 20.47 16.73
CA ASN A 530 0.32 19.97 18.03
C ASN A 530 1.77 19.45 17.98
N ALA A 531 2.16 18.79 16.89
CA ALA A 531 3.52 18.26 16.72
C ALA A 531 4.56 19.38 16.69
N VAL A 532 4.33 20.40 15.85
CA VAL A 532 5.20 21.58 15.78
C VAL A 532 5.24 22.33 17.10
N LYS A 533 4.08 22.48 17.76
CA LYS A 533 4.01 23.12 19.08
C LYS A 533 4.87 22.38 20.11
N LEU A 534 4.78 21.04 20.15
CA LEU A 534 5.57 20.22 21.07
C LEU A 534 7.07 20.29 20.74
N ALA A 535 7.45 20.32 19.47
CA ALA A 535 8.84 20.49 19.06
C ALA A 535 9.41 21.86 19.51
N LEU A 536 8.63 22.95 19.37
CA LEU A 536 9.00 24.28 19.88
C LEU A 536 9.13 24.35 21.40
N GLU A 537 8.38 23.52 22.12
CA GLU A 537 8.48 23.43 23.58
C GLU A 537 9.76 22.71 24.00
N ARG A 538 10.12 21.60 23.34
CA ARG A 538 11.33 20.82 23.62
C ARG A 538 12.64 21.53 23.26
N GLU A 539 12.65 22.37 22.23
CA GLU A 539 13.84 23.15 21.84
C GLU A 539 14.26 24.18 22.90
N LYS A 540 13.37 24.52 23.85
CA LYS A 540 13.63 25.51 24.91
C LYS A 540 14.20 24.88 26.19
N GLU A 541 14.18 23.56 26.29
CA GLU A 541 14.70 22.77 27.43
C GLU A 541 16.18 22.46 27.22
#